data_AF-A0AAV0RZR3-F1
#
_entry.id   AF-A0AAV0RZR3-F1
#
_cell.length_a   1.000
_cell.length_b   1.000
_cell.length_c   1.000
_cell.angle_alpha   90.00
_cell.angle_beta   90.00
_cell.angle_gamma   90.00
#
_symmetry.space_group_name_H-M   'P 1'
#
loop_
_entity.id
_entity.type
_entity.pdbx_description
1 polymer ?
#
loop_
_entity_poly.entity_id
_entity_poly.type
_entity_poly.pdbx_seq_one_letter_code
_entity_poly.pdbx_strand_id
1 'polypeptide(L)'
;MEVMDLDFDCFLVKLDNEQDYFRALTDGPWVIFDHYLVVQQWTPKFKVSDPLPKKMIVWVQLPALKVHFYHKEVLITLGNLIGRTIKLDFHTLNRQRAKFA
;
A
#
# COMPACT_ATOMS: atom_id res chain seq x y z
N MET A 1 -6.17 -1.87 20.31
CA MET A 1 -6.51 -2.33 18.94
C MET A 1 -7.82 -3.07 19.01
N GLU A 2 -8.80 -2.63 18.24
CA GLU A 2 -10.12 -3.25 18.17
C GLU A 2 -10.35 -3.73 16.73
N VAL A 3 -10.94 -4.92 16.58
CA VAL A 3 -11.29 -5.50 15.29
C VAL A 3 -12.78 -5.82 15.31
N MET A 4 -13.49 -5.37 14.28
CA MET A 4 -14.91 -5.62 14.08
C MET A 4 -15.10 -6.31 12.73
N ASP A 5 -15.79 -7.45 12.74
CA ASP A 5 -16.22 -8.16 11.54
C ASP A 5 -17.40 -7.40 10.91
N LEU A 6 -17.33 -7.14 9.60
CA LEU A 6 -18.36 -6.44 8.83
C LEU A 6 -19.08 -7.38 7.83
N ASP A 7 -18.85 -8.69 7.92
CA ASP A 7 -19.26 -9.72 6.94
C ASP A 7 -18.54 -9.62 5.58
N PHE A 8 -18.71 -10.63 4.72
CA PHE A 8 -18.12 -10.73 3.37
C PHE A 8 -16.60 -10.48 3.33
N ASP A 9 -15.87 -11.12 4.25
CA ASP A 9 -14.41 -11.03 4.37
C ASP A 9 -13.88 -9.59 4.56
N CYS A 10 -14.74 -8.68 5.06
CA CYS A 10 -14.39 -7.31 5.37
C CYS A 10 -14.26 -7.11 6.89
N PHE A 11 -13.14 -6.51 7.30
CA PHE A 11 -12.84 -6.24 8.70
C PHE A 11 -12.55 -4.76 8.91
N LEU A 12 -13.11 -4.17 9.97
CA LEU A 12 -12.75 -2.85 10.45
C LEU A 12 -11.74 -2.97 11.58
N VAL A 13 -10.55 -2.42 11.37
CA VAL A 13 -9.48 -2.41 12.36
C VAL A 13 -9.26 -1.00 12.86
N LYS A 14 -9.43 -0.79 14.16
CA LYS A 14 -9.13 0.47 14.85
C LYS A 14 -7.79 0.33 15.58
N LEU A 15 -6.84 1.14 15.15
CA LEU A 15 -5.49 1.22 15.71
C LEU A 15 -5.41 2.42 16.65
N ASP A 16 -4.73 2.24 17.79
CA ASP A 16 -4.60 3.28 18.82
C ASP A 16 -3.48 4.28 18.52
N ASN A 17 -2.54 3.86 17.67
CA ASN A 17 -1.35 4.64 17.30
C ASN A 17 -1.42 5.03 15.81
N GLU A 18 -1.24 6.33 15.55
CA GLU A 18 -1.20 6.89 14.21
C GLU A 18 -0.06 6.32 13.37
N GLN A 19 1.09 6.03 13.97
CA GLN A 19 2.22 5.44 13.25
C GLN A 19 1.86 4.04 12.75
N ASP A 20 1.23 3.22 13.59
CA ASP A 20 0.81 1.87 13.21
C ASP A 20 -0.30 1.92 12.15
N TYR A 21 -1.18 2.91 12.21
CA TYR A 21 -2.16 3.18 11.16
C TYR A 21 -1.50 3.49 9.82
N PHE A 22 -0.51 4.39 9.79
CA PHE A 22 0.19 4.69 8.56
C PHE A 22 1.01 3.51 8.05
N ARG A 23 1.60 2.70 8.93
CA ARG A 23 2.28 1.46 8.54
C ARG A 23 1.30 0.50 7.89
N ALA A 24 0.17 0.19 8.55
CA ALA A 24 -0.87 -0.67 8.00
C ALA A 24 -1.37 -0.18 6.62
N LEU A 25 -1.49 1.13 6.43
CA LEU A 25 -1.97 1.70 5.17
C LEU A 25 -0.90 1.79 4.08
N THR A 26 0.38 1.95 4.45
CA THR A 26 1.45 2.37 3.52
C THR A 26 2.71 1.53 3.54
N ASP A 27 2.77 0.40 4.25
CA ASP A 27 3.98 -0.46 4.30
C ASP A 27 3.87 -1.82 3.58
N GLY A 28 2.72 -2.22 3.01
CA GLY A 28 2.75 -3.45 2.21
C GLY A 28 1.59 -3.68 1.24
N PRO A 29 1.79 -4.56 0.25
CA PRO A 29 0.82 -5.60 0.00
C PRO A 29 0.86 -6.56 1.19
N TRP A 30 -0.22 -6.61 1.97
CA TRP A 30 -0.31 -7.49 3.13
C TRP A 30 -0.74 -8.87 2.66
N VAL A 31 -0.02 -9.91 3.10
CA VAL A 31 -0.35 -11.30 2.80
C VAL A 31 -0.54 -12.04 4.11
N ILE A 32 -1.70 -12.65 4.29
CA ILE A 32 -2.00 -13.53 5.43
C ILE A 32 -2.51 -14.86 4.85
N PHE A 33 -1.90 -15.97 5.25
CA PHE A 33 -2.23 -17.32 4.73
C PHE A 33 -2.31 -17.38 3.20
N ASP A 34 -1.34 -16.78 2.49
CA ASP A 34 -1.30 -16.67 1.01
C ASP A 34 -2.44 -15.85 0.36
N HIS A 35 -3.24 -15.14 1.16
CA HIS A 35 -4.29 -14.25 0.67
C HIS A 35 -3.84 -12.79 0.78
N TYR A 36 -3.97 -12.05 -0.32
CA TYR A 36 -3.70 -10.61 -0.33
C TYR A 36 -4.82 -9.85 0.37
N LEU A 37 -4.45 -9.02 1.33
CA LEU A 37 -5.38 -8.10 1.95
C LEU A 37 -5.37 -6.77 1.22
N VAL A 38 -6.57 -6.28 0.94
CA VAL A 38 -6.77 -4.92 0.46
C VAL A 38 -7.02 -4.03 1.68
N VAL A 39 -6.04 -3.20 2.01
CA VAL A 39 -6.16 -2.23 3.09
C VAL A 39 -6.58 -0.88 2.53
N GLN A 40 -7.61 -0.28 3.14
CA GLN A 40 -8.07 1.07 2.80
C GLN A 40 -8.46 1.83 4.06
N GLN A 41 -8.40 3.17 3.97
CA GLN A 41 -8.93 4.03 5.01
C GLN A 41 -10.46 3.85 5.12
N TRP A 42 -10.95 3.64 6.34
CA TRP A 42 -12.39 3.56 6.59
C TRP A 42 -13.08 4.89 6.25
N THR A 43 -14.30 4.78 5.71
CA THR A 43 -15.15 5.93 5.38
C THR A 43 -16.59 5.63 5.79
N PRO A 44 -17.37 6.62 6.28
CA PRO A 44 -18.78 6.43 6.61
C PRO A 44 -19.65 5.98 5.42
N LYS A 45 -19.14 6.15 4.19
CA LYS A 45 -19.81 5.72 2.95
C LYS A 45 -19.46 4.29 2.53
N PHE A 46 -18.62 3.59 3.32
CA PHE A 46 -18.23 2.22 3.04
C PHE A 46 -19.44 1.30 3.12
N LYS A 47 -19.62 0.47 2.09
CA LYS A 47 -20.63 -0.58 2.04
C LYS A 47 -19.95 -1.88 1.66
N VAL A 48 -20.17 -2.88 2.49
CA VAL A 48 -19.60 -4.23 2.32
C VAL A 48 -20.11 -4.89 1.03
N SER A 49 -21.32 -4.52 0.59
CA SER A 49 -21.95 -5.01 -0.64
C SER A 49 -21.42 -4.37 -1.93
N ASP A 50 -20.58 -3.32 -1.86
CA ASP A 50 -20.10 -2.65 -3.06
C ASP A 50 -19.00 -3.50 -3.75
N PRO A 51 -19.09 -3.73 -5.08
CA PRO A 51 -18.10 -4.52 -5.80
C PRO A 51 -16.77 -3.75 -5.86
N LEU A 52 -15.79 -4.18 -5.06
CA LEU A 52 -14.43 -3.65 -4.95
C LEU A 52 -14.34 -2.17 -4.52
N PRO A 53 -13.29 -1.79 -3.78
CA PRO A 53 -13.14 -0.41 -3.35
C PRO A 53 -12.93 0.52 -4.56
N LYS A 54 -13.71 1.61 -4.64
CA LYS A 54 -13.61 2.64 -5.71
C LYS A 54 -12.22 3.29 -5.81
N LYS A 55 -11.44 3.20 -4.73
CA LYS A 55 -10.08 3.71 -4.66
C LYS A 55 -9.26 2.75 -3.81
N MET A 56 -8.18 2.23 -4.38
CA MET A 56 -7.27 1.29 -3.72
C MET A 56 -5.87 1.87 -3.67
N ILE A 57 -5.16 1.61 -2.57
CA ILE A 57 -3.72 1.87 -2.49
C ILE A 57 -3.04 0.65 -3.09
N VAL A 58 -2.25 0.87 -4.14
CA VAL A 58 -1.53 -0.19 -4.84
C VAL A 58 -0.03 0.02 -4.71
N TRP A 59 0.67 -1.09 -4.55
CA TRP A 59 2.12 -1.12 -4.58
C TRP A 59 2.59 -1.38 -5.99
N VAL A 60 3.33 -0.43 -6.53
CA VAL A 60 3.93 -0.55 -7.85
C VAL A 60 5.43 -0.73 -7.67
N GLN A 61 5.91 -1.92 -8.01
CA GLN A 61 7.33 -2.17 -8.15
C GLN A 61 7.73 -1.95 -9.61
N LEU A 62 8.75 -1.13 -9.86
CA LEU A 62 9.29 -0.88 -11.19
C LEU A 62 10.59 -1.69 -11.38
N PRO A 63 10.51 -2.96 -11.84
CA PRO A 63 11.70 -3.77 -12.05
C PRO A 63 12.59 -3.15 -13.14
N ALA A 64 13.90 -3.20 -12.93
CA ALA A 64 14.92 -2.74 -13.88
C ALA A 64 14.86 -1.25 -14.27
N LEU A 65 14.30 -0.39 -13.41
CA LEU A 65 14.46 1.05 -13.55
C LEU A 65 15.96 1.40 -13.59
N LYS A 66 16.38 2.22 -14.57
CA LYS A 66 17.80 2.62 -14.68
C LYS A 66 18.15 3.57 -13.54
N VAL A 67 19.39 3.49 -13.03
CA VAL A 67 19.82 4.25 -11.83
C VAL A 67 19.62 5.76 -11.97
N HIS A 68 19.75 6.32 -13.18
CA HIS A 68 19.53 7.74 -13.44
C HIS A 68 18.05 8.18 -13.32
N PHE A 69 17.11 7.25 -13.20
CA PHE A 69 15.70 7.55 -12.91
C PHE A 69 15.35 7.42 -11.43
N TYR A 70 16.32 7.15 -10.54
CA TYR A 70 16.10 7.06 -9.08
C TYR A 70 16.00 8.44 -8.40
N HIS A 71 15.74 9.50 -9.16
CA HIS A 71 15.45 10.80 -8.59
C HIS A 71 14.03 10.84 -8.08
N LYS A 72 13.84 11.37 -6.86
CA LYS A 72 12.54 11.46 -6.20
C LYS A 72 11.46 12.08 -7.11
N GLU A 73 11.79 13.16 -7.81
CA GLU A 73 10.84 13.85 -8.71
C GLU A 73 10.40 12.96 -9.88
N VAL A 74 11.32 12.19 -10.47
CA VAL A 74 11.03 11.24 -11.54
C VAL A 74 10.11 10.14 -11.03
N LEU A 75 10.39 9.58 -9.86
CA LEU A 75 9.57 8.53 -9.25
C LEU A 75 8.17 9.02 -8.87
N ILE A 76 8.05 10.24 -8.32
CA ILE A 76 6.74 10.87 -8.08
C ILE A 76 5.99 11.05 -9.40
N THR A 77 6.66 11.51 -10.46
CA THR A 77 6.05 11.70 -11.78
C THR A 77 5.55 10.39 -12.35
N LEU A 78 6.37 9.33 -12.30
CA LEU A 78 5.99 7.98 -12.74
C LEU A 78 4.85 7.40 -11.91
N GLY A 79 4.88 7.55 -10.59
CA GLY A 79 3.80 7.14 -9.71
C GLY A 79 2.50 7.88 -10.05
N ASN A 80 2.57 9.20 -10.24
CA ASN A 80 1.44 10.06 -10.60
C ASN A 80 0.80 9.74 -11.96
N LEU A 81 1.53 9.11 -12.89
CA LEU A 81 0.96 8.58 -14.13
C LEU A 81 0.03 7.39 -13.89
N ILE A 82 0.31 6.58 -12.85
CA ILE A 82 -0.52 5.42 -12.47
C ILE A 82 -1.66 5.86 -11.55
N GLY A 83 -1.38 6.78 -10.63
CA GLY A 83 -2.34 7.34 -9.68
C GLY A 83 -1.66 8.24 -8.66
N ARG A 84 -2.40 8.84 -7.73
CA ARG A 84 -1.79 9.74 -6.73
C ARG A 84 -0.71 9.01 -5.92
N THR A 85 0.54 9.42 -6.05
CA THR A 85 1.66 8.88 -5.28
C THR A 85 1.48 9.21 -3.80
N ILE A 86 1.45 8.18 -2.95
CA ILE A 86 1.26 8.34 -1.49
C ILE A 86 2.61 8.29 -0.77
N LYS A 87 3.42 7.28 -1.10
CA LYS A 87 4.73 7.04 -0.51
C LYS A 87 5.65 6.45 -1.57
N LEU A 88 6.93 6.73 -1.43
CA LEU A 88 7.98 6.11 -2.24
C LEU A 88 8.86 5.30 -1.31
N ASP A 89 9.06 4.02 -1.65
CA ASP A 89 10.05 3.20 -0.98
C ASP A 89 11.44 3.51 -1.54
N PHE A 90 12.27 4.15 -0.73
CA PHE A 90 13.65 4.52 -1.06
C PHE A 90 14.68 3.62 -0.35
N HIS A 91 14.37 2.36 -0.06
CA HIS A 91 15.35 1.42 0.50
C HIS A 91 16.54 1.07 -0.41
N THR A 92 16.65 1.65 -1.62
CA THR A 92 17.76 1.41 -2.56
C THR A 92 18.90 2.44 -2.49
N LEU A 93 19.02 3.22 -1.41
CA LEU A 93 20.16 4.14 -1.21
C LEU A 93 21.49 3.43 -0.91
N ASN A 94 21.47 2.14 -0.55
CA ASN A 94 22.68 1.39 -0.17
C ASN A 94 23.32 0.55 -1.29
N ARG A 95 22.96 0.73 -2.57
CA ARG A 95 23.60 0.02 -3.71
C ARG A 95 23.69 -1.51 -3.59
N GLN A 96 22.99 -2.16 -2.66
CA GLN A 96 22.91 -3.61 -2.63
C GLN A 96 21.65 -4.02 -3.37
N ARG A 97 21.81 -4.24 -4.67
CA ARG A 97 20.90 -5.05 -5.46
C ARG A 97 21.01 -6.48 -4.94
N ALA A 98 20.43 -6.77 -3.77
CA ALA A 98 20.30 -8.13 -3.28
C ALA A 98 19.28 -8.82 -4.19
N LYS A 99 19.78 -9.63 -5.12
CA LYS A 99 18.95 -10.65 -5.74
C LYS A 99 18.56 -11.60 -4.60
N PHE A 100 17.28 -11.67 -4.26
CA PHE A 100 16.77 -12.82 -3.54
C PHE A 100 16.82 -13.98 -4.54
N ALA A 101 17.74 -14.91 -4.29
CA ALA A 101 17.76 -16.23 -4.92
C ALA A 101 16.92 -17.17 -4.06
#